data_AF-A0A6B2TH06-F1
#
_entry.id   AF-A0A6B2TH06-F1
#
_cell.length_a   1.000
_cell.length_b   1.000
_cell.length_c   1.000
_cell.angle_alpha   90.00
_cell.angle_beta   90.00
_cell.angle_gamma   90.00
#
_symmetry.space_group_name_H-M   'P 1'
#
loop_
_entity.id
_entity.type
_entity.pdbx_description
1 polymer ?
#
loop_
_entity_poly.entity_id
_entity_poly.type
_entity_poly.pdbx_seq_one_letter_code
_entity_poly.pdbx_strand_id
1 'polypeptide(L)'
;MQVNRVIGGEYFEPHVVDLDDGSGCVWVFHELDITSEGADCFVNAMTEQAKVWAFRTPEMGLGEIIPVRILRDGQLPTKCGICYTDSPEGITYYAEPDLISERGAAGIGRVLTDRSPHWYRRPDEPHSLDEAV
;
A
#
# COMPACT_ATOMS: atom_id res chain seq x y z
N MET A 1 -2.99 5.37 8.83
CA MET A 1 -2.14 5.46 7.62
C MET A 1 -2.24 6.87 7.08
N GLN A 2 -1.16 7.41 6.51
CA GLN A 2 -1.19 8.70 5.80
C GLN A 2 -0.42 8.60 4.48
N VAL A 3 -0.81 9.39 3.48
CA VAL A 3 -0.04 9.58 2.24
C VAL A 3 0.31 11.06 2.14
N ASN A 4 1.59 11.36 1.97
CA ASN A 4 2.10 12.72 1.79
C ASN A 4 2.62 12.89 0.36
N ARG A 5 1.99 13.80 -0.38
CA ARG A 5 2.42 14.22 -1.72
C ARG A 5 3.28 15.48 -1.62
N VAL A 6 4.57 15.34 -1.89
CA VAL A 6 5.55 16.44 -1.79
C VAL A 6 5.62 17.21 -3.12
N ILE A 7 5.44 18.53 -3.05
CA ILE A 7 5.37 19.46 -4.20
C ILE A 7 6.72 20.14 -4.42
N GLY A 8 7.21 20.12 -5.65
CA GLY A 8 8.48 20.73 -6.05
C GLY A 8 9.72 20.06 -5.46
N GLY A 9 10.89 20.60 -5.82
CA GLY A 9 12.20 20.10 -5.39
C GLY A 9 12.80 19.05 -6.32
N GLU A 10 13.86 18.40 -5.83
CA GLU A 10 14.49 17.27 -6.53
C GLU A 10 13.64 16.01 -6.41
N TYR A 11 13.62 15.22 -7.48
CA TYR A 11 12.92 13.95 -7.50
C TYR A 11 13.50 12.97 -6.46
N PHE A 12 12.61 12.21 -5.81
CA PHE A 12 12.95 11.10 -4.93
C PHE A 12 12.01 9.91 -5.16
N GLU A 13 12.50 8.70 -4.92
CA GLU A 13 11.67 7.49 -4.98
C GLU A 13 10.71 7.41 -3.77
N PRO A 14 9.49 6.86 -3.95
CA PRO A 14 8.56 6.67 -2.85
C PRO A 14 9.19 5.91 -1.68
N HIS A 15 8.86 6.31 -0.45
CA HIS A 15 9.33 5.66 0.77
C HIS A 15 8.30 5.76 1.90
N VAL A 16 8.50 4.98 2.96
CA VAL A 16 7.61 4.94 4.12
C VAL A 16 8.37 5.40 5.36
N VAL A 17 7.77 6.33 6.10
CA VAL A 17 8.27 6.84 7.38
C VAL A 17 7.35 6.36 8.49
N ASP A 18 7.88 5.57 9.42
CA ASP A 18 7.14 5.15 10.61
C ASP A 18 6.99 6.34 11.58
N LEU A 19 5.81 6.46 12.19
CA LEU A 19 5.54 7.50 13.18
C LEU A 19 6.06 7.05 14.55
N ASP A 20 6.85 7.90 15.20
CA ASP A 20 7.50 7.60 16.49
C ASP A 20 6.51 7.29 17.62
N ASP A 21 5.27 7.78 17.51
CA ASP A 21 4.19 7.54 18.47
C ASP A 21 3.47 6.19 18.26
N GLY A 22 3.88 5.42 17.25
CA GLY A 22 3.29 4.13 16.92
C GLY A 22 1.90 4.20 16.29
N SER A 23 1.41 5.40 15.95
CA SER A 23 0.07 5.59 15.34
C SER A 23 -0.02 5.10 13.89
N GLY A 24 1.11 4.75 13.29
CA GLY A 24 1.19 4.15 11.96
C GLY A 24 2.41 4.62 11.19
N CYS A 25 2.24 4.82 9.89
CA CYS A 25 3.29 5.34 9.02
C CYS A 25 2.72 6.33 7.99
N VAL A 26 3.64 7.11 7.41
CA VAL A 26 3.41 8.08 6.34
C VAL A 26 4.08 7.57 5.08
N TRP A 27 3.32 7.52 4.00
CA TRP A 27 3.79 7.09 2.69
C TRP A 27 4.09 8.33 1.88
N VAL A 28 5.36 8.53 1.56
CA VAL A 28 5.83 9.77 0.97
C VAL A 28 6.05 9.55 -0.52
N PHE A 29 5.38 10.36 -1.32
CA PHE A 29 5.50 10.35 -2.78
C PHE A 29 5.93 11.73 -3.28
N HIS A 30 6.79 11.74 -4.30
CA HIS A 30 7.01 12.93 -5.09
C HIS A 30 5.77 13.21 -5.95
N GLU A 31 5.44 14.49 -6.18
CA GLU A 31 4.24 14.89 -6.92
C GLU A 31 4.14 14.41 -8.38
N LEU A 32 5.26 13.94 -8.93
CA LEU A 32 5.37 13.35 -10.27
C LEU A 32 4.95 11.88 -10.29
N ASP A 33 4.85 11.25 -9.12
CA ASP A 33 4.52 9.84 -8.98
C ASP A 33 3.09 9.59 -8.55
N ILE A 34 2.42 10.56 -7.94
CA ILE A 34 1.03 10.43 -7.48
C ILE A 34 0.27 11.74 -7.64
N THR A 35 -1.01 11.67 -8.00
CA THR A 35 -1.91 12.84 -7.98
C THR A 35 -2.43 13.09 -6.56
N SER A 36 -3.08 14.23 -6.33
CA SER A 36 -3.75 14.47 -5.04
C SER A 36 -4.87 13.47 -4.80
N GLU A 37 -5.69 13.22 -5.83
CA GLU A 37 -6.76 12.22 -5.77
C GLU A 37 -6.21 10.81 -5.54
N GLY A 38 -5.09 10.46 -6.21
CA GLY A 38 -4.42 9.19 -6.01
C GLY A 38 -3.97 9.00 -4.57
N ALA A 39 -3.45 10.04 -3.93
CA ALA A 39 -3.04 9.99 -2.52
C ALA A 39 -4.23 9.64 -1.60
N ASP A 40 -5.39 10.27 -1.80
CA ASP A 40 -6.59 10.00 -1.01
C ASP A 40 -7.10 8.57 -1.22
N CYS A 41 -7.14 8.10 -2.48
CA CYS A 41 -7.51 6.72 -2.81
C CYS A 41 -6.57 5.70 -2.16
N PHE A 42 -5.25 5.98 -2.18
CA PHE A 42 -4.24 5.10 -1.61
C PHE A 42 -4.36 5.02 -0.08
N VAL A 43 -4.59 6.15 0.62
CA VAL A 43 -4.83 6.15 2.07
C VAL A 43 -5.95 5.20 2.43
N ASN A 44 -7.07 5.26 1.71
CA ASN A 44 -8.24 4.43 2.00
C ASN A 44 -7.94 2.95 1.76
N ALA A 45 -7.47 2.60 0.56
CA ALA A 45 -7.19 1.21 0.20
C ALA A 45 -6.19 0.55 1.18
N MET A 46 -5.13 1.27 1.56
CA MET A 46 -4.09 0.75 2.46
C MET A 46 -4.53 0.74 3.91
N THR A 47 -5.40 1.66 4.34
CA THR A 47 -5.97 1.62 5.68
C THR A 47 -6.85 0.39 5.85
N GLU A 48 -7.68 0.08 4.86
CA GLU A 48 -8.51 -1.13 4.87
C GLU A 48 -7.64 -2.39 4.83
N GLN A 49 -6.66 -2.43 3.93
CA GLN A 49 -5.75 -3.56 3.82
C GLN A 49 -4.94 -3.79 5.10
N ALA A 50 -4.49 -2.74 5.79
CA ALA A 50 -3.70 -2.86 7.01
C ALA A 50 -4.47 -3.48 8.20
N LYS A 51 -5.82 -3.50 8.17
CA LYS A 51 -6.62 -4.07 9.27
C LYS A 51 -6.34 -5.55 9.51
N VAL A 52 -6.07 -6.29 8.44
CA VAL A 52 -5.81 -7.74 8.52
C VAL A 52 -4.35 -8.10 8.79
N TRP A 53 -3.48 -7.10 9.05
CA TRP A 53 -2.07 -7.30 9.32
C TRP A 53 -1.68 -6.84 10.72
N ALA A 54 -0.64 -7.47 11.27
CA ALA A 54 -0.03 -7.11 12.53
C ALA A 54 1.50 -7.15 12.42
N PHE A 55 2.16 -6.32 13.24
CA PHE A 55 3.62 -6.34 13.36
C PHE A 55 4.08 -7.61 14.06
N ARG A 56 5.15 -8.23 13.54
CA ARG A 56 5.87 -9.29 14.23
C ARG A 56 6.65 -8.69 15.39
N THR A 57 6.56 -9.30 16.56
CA THR A 57 7.42 -8.91 17.69
C THR A 57 8.86 -9.38 17.42
N PRO A 58 9.88 -8.79 18.07
CA PRO A 58 11.27 -9.22 17.89
C PRO A 58 11.49 -10.72 18.14
N GLU A 59 10.73 -11.31 19.07
CA GLU A 59 10.81 -12.74 19.45
C GLU A 59 10.30 -13.68 18.34
N MET A 60 9.41 -13.20 17.47
CA MET A 60 8.88 -13.99 16.34
C MET A 60 9.88 -14.12 15.19
N GLY A 61 10.95 -13.32 15.18
CA GLY A 61 11.90 -13.20 14.08
C GLY A 61 11.32 -12.52 12.83
N LEU A 62 12.02 -12.63 11.70
CA LEU A 62 11.51 -12.18 10.39
C LEU A 62 10.62 -13.26 9.75
N GLY A 63 9.55 -12.81 9.10
CA GLY A 63 8.63 -13.64 8.34
C GLY A 63 9.09 -13.86 6.91
N GLU A 64 8.21 -14.43 6.11
CA GLU A 64 8.41 -14.58 4.67
C GLU A 64 8.32 -13.22 3.96
N ILE A 65 8.99 -13.10 2.83
CA ILE A 65 8.83 -11.95 1.93
C ILE A 65 7.50 -12.14 1.19
N ILE A 66 6.59 -11.20 1.37
CA ILE A 66 5.28 -11.15 0.70
C ILE A 66 5.40 -10.21 -0.50
N PRO A 67 5.24 -10.69 -1.74
CA PRO A 67 5.25 -9.84 -2.91
C PRO A 67 4.11 -8.83 -2.86
N VAL A 68 4.43 -7.54 -2.99
CA VAL A 68 3.45 -6.47 -3.12
C VAL A 68 3.60 -5.81 -4.48
N ARG A 69 2.49 -5.73 -5.23
CA ARG A 69 2.43 -5.16 -6.58
C ARG A 69 1.36 -4.10 -6.66
N ILE A 70 1.62 -3.08 -7.47
CA ILE A 70 0.62 -2.09 -7.86
C ILE A 70 0.52 -2.11 -9.36
N LEU A 71 -0.62 -2.60 -9.86
CA LEU A 71 -0.92 -2.67 -11.27
C LEU A 71 -1.72 -1.44 -11.66
N ARG A 72 -1.31 -0.79 -12.74
CA ARG A 72 -2.03 0.34 -13.34
C ARG A 72 -3.05 -0.24 -14.31
N ASP A 73 -4.24 -0.52 -13.80
CA ASP A 73 -5.34 -1.13 -14.55
C ASP A 73 -6.56 -0.21 -14.48
N GLY A 74 -7.05 0.21 -15.65
CA GLY A 74 -8.22 1.10 -15.76
C GLY A 74 -9.56 0.36 -15.79
N GLN A 75 -9.54 -0.97 -15.59
CA GLN A 75 -10.75 -1.79 -15.47
C GLN A 75 -11.02 -2.17 -14.02
N LEU A 76 -11.04 -1.19 -13.12
CA LEU A 76 -11.34 -1.45 -11.72
C LEU A 76 -12.83 -1.75 -11.52
N PRO A 77 -13.18 -2.77 -10.73
CA PRO A 77 -14.58 -3.06 -10.38
C PRO A 77 -15.17 -2.01 -9.41
N THR A 78 -14.38 -1.06 -8.90
CA THR A 78 -14.80 -0.13 -7.85
C THR A 78 -14.70 1.33 -8.31
N LYS A 79 -15.59 2.17 -7.79
CA LYS A 79 -15.55 3.64 -7.99
C LYS A 79 -14.45 4.34 -7.19
N CYS A 80 -13.66 3.61 -6.39
CA CYS A 80 -12.72 4.19 -5.42
C CYS A 80 -11.34 4.50 -6.00
N GLY A 81 -11.14 4.36 -7.32
CA GLY A 81 -9.88 4.65 -8.02
C GLY A 81 -8.74 3.68 -7.73
N ILE A 82 -8.80 2.96 -6.60
CA ILE A 82 -7.86 1.90 -6.21
C ILE A 82 -8.63 0.81 -5.46
N CYS A 83 -8.36 -0.46 -5.79
CA CYS A 83 -8.75 -1.62 -4.99
C CYS A 83 -7.55 -2.55 -4.76
N TYR A 84 -7.72 -3.60 -3.94
CA TYR A 84 -6.65 -4.55 -3.69
C TYR A 84 -7.18 -5.98 -3.55
N THR A 85 -6.29 -6.94 -3.83
CA THR A 85 -6.42 -8.35 -3.45
C THR A 85 -5.30 -8.70 -2.48
N ASP A 86 -5.64 -9.42 -1.42
CA ASP A 86 -4.69 -9.94 -0.44
C ASP A 86 -4.88 -11.45 -0.37
N SER A 87 -3.90 -12.20 -0.88
CA SER A 87 -3.94 -13.66 -0.97
C SER A 87 -2.65 -14.27 -0.42
N PRO A 88 -2.61 -15.59 -0.16
CA PRO A 88 -1.38 -16.26 0.28
C PRO A 88 -0.16 -15.97 -0.62
N GLU A 89 -0.37 -15.73 -1.91
CA GLU A 89 0.68 -15.46 -2.91
C GLU A 89 1.23 -14.02 -2.88
N GLY A 90 0.52 -13.08 -2.26
CA GLY A 90 0.94 -11.68 -2.20
C GLY A 90 -0.23 -10.69 -2.07
N ILE A 91 0.11 -9.41 -2.18
CA ILE A 91 -0.86 -8.31 -2.21
C ILE A 91 -0.76 -7.64 -3.58
N THR A 92 -1.88 -7.50 -4.27
CA THR A 92 -1.95 -6.73 -5.52
C THR A 92 -2.93 -5.59 -5.37
N TYR A 93 -2.43 -4.37 -5.45
CA TYR A 93 -3.23 -3.18 -5.63
C TYR A 93 -3.48 -2.98 -7.11
N TYR A 94 -4.69 -2.60 -7.46
CA TYR A 94 -5.07 -2.19 -8.80
C TYR A 94 -5.47 -0.72 -8.71
N ALA A 95 -4.76 0.13 -9.44
CA ALA A 95 -4.94 1.57 -9.42
C ALA A 95 -5.27 2.07 -10.82
N GLU A 96 -6.18 3.05 -10.91
CA GLU A 96 -6.42 3.78 -12.15
C GLU A 96 -5.09 4.36 -12.67
N PRO A 97 -4.78 4.21 -13.97
CA PRO A 97 -3.48 4.63 -14.51
C PRO A 97 -3.15 6.11 -14.31
N ASP A 98 -4.17 6.94 -14.13
CA ASP A 98 -4.07 8.40 -14.03
C ASP A 98 -3.77 8.87 -12.60
N LEU A 99 -3.90 7.99 -11.60
CA LEU A 99 -3.70 8.32 -10.18
C LEU A 99 -2.25 8.18 -9.71
N ILE A 100 -1.50 7.28 -10.35
CA ILE A 100 -0.11 6.96 -9.99
C ILE A 100 0.72 6.67 -11.24
N SER A 101 1.96 7.16 -11.25
CA SER A 101 2.92 6.86 -12.30
C SER A 101 3.37 5.39 -12.22
N GLU A 102 3.84 4.83 -13.33
CA GLU A 102 4.42 3.47 -13.34
C GLU A 102 5.63 3.35 -12.40
N ARG A 103 6.46 4.37 -12.36
CA ARG A 103 7.61 4.45 -11.46
C ARG A 103 7.17 4.51 -10.00
N GLY A 104 6.15 5.32 -9.68
CA GLY A 104 5.57 5.41 -8.35
C GLY A 104 5.02 4.07 -7.87
N ALA A 105 4.25 3.41 -8.73
CA ALA A 105 3.67 2.10 -8.48
C ALA A 105 4.76 1.03 -8.23
N ALA A 106 5.79 0.97 -9.08
CA ALA A 106 6.89 0.04 -8.92
C ALA A 106 7.72 0.34 -7.65
N GLY A 107 8.02 1.61 -7.39
CA GLY A 107 8.83 2.05 -6.26
C GLY A 107 8.19 1.69 -4.93
N ILE A 108 6.92 2.06 -4.74
CA ILE A 108 6.24 1.78 -3.47
C ILE A 108 5.91 0.28 -3.32
N GLY A 109 5.61 -0.44 -4.40
CA GLY A 109 5.45 -1.90 -4.35
C GLY A 109 6.71 -2.62 -3.83
N ARG A 110 7.89 -2.16 -4.27
CA ARG A 110 9.18 -2.64 -3.74
C ARG A 110 9.34 -2.34 -2.26
N VAL A 111 9.09 -1.10 -1.83
CA VAL A 111 9.20 -0.70 -0.42
C VAL A 111 8.34 -1.57 0.49
N LEU A 112 7.11 -1.90 0.07
CA LEU A 112 6.22 -2.75 0.86
C LEU A 112 6.66 -4.20 0.89
N THR A 113 7.13 -4.71 -0.25
CA THR A 113 7.70 -6.06 -0.33
C THR A 113 8.89 -6.18 0.63
N ASP A 114 9.80 -5.21 0.65
CA ASP A 114 10.98 -5.20 1.51
C ASP A 114 10.62 -5.10 3.00
N ARG A 115 9.52 -4.40 3.33
CA ARG A 115 9.03 -4.26 4.70
C ARG A 115 8.22 -5.46 5.18
N SER A 116 7.68 -6.27 4.27
CA SER A 116 6.76 -7.38 4.59
C SER A 116 7.26 -8.42 5.60
N PRO A 117 8.57 -8.75 5.71
CA PRO A 117 9.05 -9.72 6.71
C PRO A 117 8.81 -9.29 8.17
N HIS A 118 8.54 -8.00 8.41
CA HIS A 118 8.22 -7.49 9.74
C HIS A 118 6.74 -7.63 10.11
N TRP A 119 5.93 -8.22 9.24
CA TRP A 119 4.48 -8.30 9.40
C TRP A 119 3.98 -9.73 9.26
N TYR A 120 2.78 -9.99 9.78
CA TYR A 120 2.06 -11.24 9.57
C TYR A 120 0.56 -10.96 9.41
N ARG A 121 -0.12 -11.81 8.62
CA ARG A 121 -1.58 -11.79 8.51
C ARG A 121 -2.19 -12.23 9.84
N ARG A 122 -3.16 -11.48 10.35
CA ARG A 122 -3.87 -11.84 11.58
C ARG A 122 -4.62 -13.16 11.35
N PRO A 123 -4.55 -14.14 12.26
CA PRO A 123 -5.15 -15.45 12.06
C PRO A 123 -6.69 -15.47 11.90
N ASP A 124 -7.40 -14.41 12.30
CA ASP A 124 -8.85 -14.50 12.60
C ASP A 124 -9.77 -13.48 11.87
N GLU A 125 -9.37 -12.85 10.76
CA GLU A 125 -10.32 -12.05 9.97
C GLU A 125 -10.45 -12.57 8.53
N PRO A 126 -11.39 -13.50 8.27
CA PRO A 126 -11.80 -13.80 6.90
C PRO A 126 -12.57 -12.59 6.36
N HIS A 127 -11.91 -11.73 5.59
CA HIS A 127 -12.63 -10.93 4.61
C HIS A 127 -12.83 -11.80 3.37
N SER A 128 -14.01 -12.42 3.30
CA SER A 128 -14.56 -12.85 2.01
C SER A 128 -14.51 -11.65 1.06
N LEU A 129 -14.15 -11.88 -0.20
CA LEU A 129 -14.27 -10.93 -1.31
C LEU A 129 -15.74 -10.61 -1.65
N ASP A 130 -16.65 -10.66 -0.68
CA ASP A 130 -18.07 -10.40 -0.84
C ASP A 130 -18.44 -8.99 -0.37
N GLU A 131 -17.76 -7.95 -0.85
CA GLU A 131 -18.37 -6.61 -0.92
C GLU A 131 -17.95 -5.87 -2.19
N ALA A 132 -18.74 -6.02 -3.26
CA ALA A 132 -18.97 -4.99 -4.27
C ALA A 132 -20.17 -5.39 -5.18
N VAL A 133 -21.40 -5.12 -4.72
CA VAL A 133 -22.57 -4.90 -5.60
C VAL A 133 -23.07 -3.48 -5.37
#